data_AF-A0ABD3AVX9-F1
#
_entry.id   AF-A0ABD3AVX9-F1
#
_cell.length_a   1.000
_cell.length_b   1.000
_cell.length_c   1.000
_cell.angle_alpha   90.00
_cell.angle_beta   90.00
_cell.angle_gamma   90.00
#
_symmetry.space_group_name_H-M   'P 1'
#
loop_
_entity.id
_entity.type
_entity.pdbx_description
1 polymer ?
#
loop_
_entity_poly.entity_id
_entity_poly.type
_entity_poly.pdbx_seq_one_letter_code
_entity_poly.pdbx_strand_id
1 'polypeptide(L)'
;MGHNKTLLACISGQYVSLEATNPGADIERRLAKASQINYSPYRGINVLKIDRNGLHALAQHLGFPPKYKIKVDGKPTGLEVQQYHLISNSLIIVKVDDKKVMLHGMKDGREPRKDNDLDWENIIEDDDYGWNLGTGTI
;
A
#
# COMPACT_ATOMS: atom_id res chain seq x y z
N MET A 1 -16.55 1.01 13.52
CA MET A 1 -15.40 0.10 13.70
C MET A 1 -14.39 0.45 12.61
N GLY A 2 -13.22 0.99 12.97
CA GLY A 2 -12.21 1.36 11.98
C GLY A 2 -11.69 0.12 11.25
N HIS A 3 -11.46 0.22 9.95
CA HIS A 3 -10.87 -0.88 9.19
C HIS A 3 -9.47 -1.13 9.75
N ASN A 4 -9.22 -2.30 10.35
CA ASN A 4 -7.88 -2.61 10.89
C ASN A 4 -6.83 -2.91 9.80
N LYS A 5 -7.16 -2.58 8.56
CA LYS A 5 -6.46 -2.98 7.35
C LYS A 5 -6.38 -1.80 6.42
N THR A 6 -5.25 -1.70 5.75
CA THR A 6 -5.02 -0.77 4.65
C THR A 6 -4.82 -1.58 3.38
N LEU A 7 -5.44 -1.14 2.30
CA LEU A 7 -5.27 -1.77 1.00
C LEU A 7 -4.29 -0.93 0.18
N LEU A 8 -3.23 -1.55 -0.32
CA LEU A 8 -2.36 -0.99 -1.33
C LEU A 8 -2.79 -1.57 -2.68
N ALA A 9 -3.49 -0.80 -3.50
CA ALA A 9 -4.07 -1.28 -4.75
C ALA A 9 -3.29 -0.75 -5.95
N CYS A 10 -2.68 -1.64 -6.72
CA CYS A 10 -2.04 -1.29 -7.97
C CYS A 10 -3.04 -1.40 -9.12
N ILE A 11 -3.51 -0.24 -9.60
CA ILE A 11 -4.50 -0.13 -10.68
C ILE A 11 -3.90 -0.36 -12.07
N SER A 12 -2.57 -0.35 -12.17
CA SER A 12 -1.82 -0.69 -13.39
C SER A 12 -1.56 -2.21 -13.54
N GLY A 13 -1.97 -3.01 -12.55
CA GLY A 13 -1.93 -4.47 -12.59
C GLY A 13 -0.62 -5.13 -12.19
N GLN A 14 0.42 -4.39 -11.80
CA GLN A 14 1.67 -4.95 -11.30
C GLN A 14 1.55 -5.44 -9.85
N TYR A 15 2.38 -6.40 -9.47
CA TYR A 15 2.43 -6.85 -8.08
C TYR A 15 3.22 -5.86 -7.23
N VAL A 16 2.58 -5.35 -6.18
CA VAL A 16 3.23 -4.43 -5.24
C VAL A 16 3.52 -5.13 -3.92
N SER A 17 4.72 -4.93 -3.40
CA SER A 17 5.13 -5.39 -2.08
C SER A 17 5.95 -4.32 -1.35
N LEU A 18 6.20 -4.57 -0.06
CA LEU A 18 6.98 -3.70 0.81
C LEU A 18 8.29 -4.39 1.20
N GLU A 19 9.34 -3.60 1.37
CA GLU A 19 10.61 -4.01 1.97
C GLU A 19 10.99 -2.99 3.04
N ALA A 20 11.55 -3.45 4.16
CA ALA A 20 11.98 -2.51 5.20
C ALA A 20 13.23 -1.74 4.72
N THR A 21 13.33 -0.44 5.04
CA THR A 21 14.49 0.36 4.63
C THR A 21 15.81 -0.19 5.20
N ASN A 22 15.76 -0.78 6.40
CA ASN A 22 16.87 -1.52 7.03
C ASN A 22 16.48 -3.00 7.13
N PRO A 23 16.74 -3.81 6.10
CA PRO A 23 16.27 -5.19 6.05
C PRO A 23 17.02 -6.08 7.04
N GLY A 24 16.30 -7.06 7.57
CA GLY A 24 16.83 -8.11 8.44
C GLY A 24 15.87 -9.28 8.47
N ALA A 25 16.36 -10.51 8.63
CA ALA A 25 15.53 -11.71 8.46
C ALA A 25 14.27 -11.72 9.34
N ASP A 26 14.36 -11.26 10.60
CA ASP A 26 13.18 -11.14 11.47
C ASP A 26 12.24 -10.00 11.07
N ILE A 27 12.80 -8.86 10.65
CA ILE A 27 12.03 -7.68 10.21
C ILE A 27 11.21 -8.02 8.96
N GLU A 28 11.86 -8.60 7.95
CA GLU A 28 11.19 -8.99 6.70
C GLU A 28 10.14 -10.07 6.96
N ARG A 29 10.42 -11.03 7.85
CA ARG A 29 9.42 -12.04 8.24
C ARG A 29 8.20 -11.42 8.91
N ARG A 30 8.39 -10.43 9.79
CA ARG A 30 7.29 -9.70 10.45
C ARG A 30 6.53 -8.83 9.46
N LEU A 31 7.24 -8.15 8.57
CA LEU A 31 6.64 -7.34 7.51
C LEU A 31 5.79 -8.22 6.59
N ALA A 32 6.32 -9.33 6.08
CA ALA A 32 5.56 -10.26 5.25
C ALA A 32 4.32 -10.86 5.94
N LYS A 33 4.35 -11.02 7.27
CA LYS A 33 3.14 -11.39 8.04
C LYS A 33 2.11 -10.26 8.07
N ALA A 34 2.56 -9.02 8.16
CA ALA A 34 1.72 -7.83 8.19
C ALA A 34 1.26 -7.37 6.80
N SER A 35 1.95 -7.73 5.72
CA SER A 35 1.63 -7.36 4.35
C SER A 35 1.42 -8.61 3.48
N GLN A 36 0.15 -8.97 3.27
CA GLN A 36 -0.24 -10.17 2.54
C GLN A 36 -0.87 -9.80 1.21
N ILE A 37 -0.45 -10.46 0.13
CA ILE A 37 -1.13 -10.34 -1.15
C ILE A 37 -2.57 -10.83 -0.96
N ASN A 38 -3.52 -10.00 -1.36
CA ASN A 38 -4.93 -10.32 -1.32
C ASN A 38 -5.46 -10.43 -2.75
N TYR A 39 -6.32 -11.41 -2.99
CA TYR A 39 -6.96 -11.53 -4.30
C TYR A 39 -7.87 -10.32 -4.53
N SER A 40 -7.63 -9.59 -5.62
CA SER A 40 -8.57 -8.58 -6.10
C SER A 40 -9.65 -9.27 -6.91
N PRO A 41 -10.94 -9.01 -6.66
CA PRO A 41 -12.01 -9.49 -7.53
C PRO A 41 -11.99 -8.81 -8.92
N TYR A 42 -11.20 -7.74 -9.10
CA TYR A 42 -11.14 -6.96 -10.35
C TYR A 42 -9.90 -7.31 -11.17
N ARG A 43 -10.14 -7.64 -12.45
CA ARG A 43 -9.06 -7.89 -13.42
C ARG A 43 -8.23 -6.63 -13.62
N GLY A 44 -6.92 -6.78 -13.62
CA GLY A 44 -5.98 -5.67 -13.81
C GLY A 44 -5.70 -4.86 -12.55
N ILE A 45 -6.25 -5.22 -11.38
CA ILE A 45 -5.88 -4.63 -10.10
C ILE A 45 -5.21 -5.68 -9.22
N ASN A 46 -4.04 -5.36 -8.68
CA ASN A 46 -3.38 -6.19 -7.67
C ASN A 46 -3.43 -5.50 -6.31
N VAL A 47 -3.82 -6.22 -5.26
CA VAL A 47 -4.02 -5.64 -3.92
C VAL A 47 -3.09 -6.29 -2.91
N LEU A 48 -2.26 -5.47 -2.27
CA LEU A 48 -1.54 -5.83 -1.06
C LEU A 48 -2.35 -5.38 0.15
N LYS A 49 -2.62 -6.29 1.07
CA LYS A 49 -3.36 -6.02 2.29
C LYS A 49 -2.39 -5.87 3.46
N ILE A 50 -2.48 -4.74 4.13
CA ILE A 50 -1.61 -4.36 5.22
C ILE A 50 -2.41 -4.41 6.52
N ASP A 51 -2.01 -5.26 7.46
CA ASP A 51 -2.52 -5.28 8.82
C ASP A 51 -1.88 -4.17 9.66
N ARG A 52 -2.69 -3.19 10.07
CA ARG A 52 -2.22 -2.01 10.80
C ARG A 52 -1.62 -2.42 12.17
N ASN A 53 -2.20 -3.42 12.83
CA ASN A 53 -1.70 -3.93 14.10
C ASN A 53 -0.35 -4.64 13.94
N GLY A 54 -0.19 -5.46 12.91
CA GLY A 54 1.09 -6.07 12.56
C GLY A 54 2.21 -5.04 12.34
N LEU A 55 1.92 -3.94 11.63
CA LEU A 55 2.90 -2.85 11.46
C LEU A 55 3.20 -2.12 12.79
N HIS A 56 2.20 -1.89 13.64
CA HIS A 56 2.43 -1.32 14.97
C HIS A 56 3.32 -2.22 15.84
N ALA A 57 3.08 -3.54 15.84
CA ALA A 57 3.90 -4.49 16.56
C ALA A 57 5.35 -4.51 16.02
N LEU A 58 5.53 -4.35 14.71
CA LEU A 58 6.86 -4.22 14.11
C LEU A 58 7.57 -2.92 14.55
N ALA A 59 6.87 -1.78 14.55
CA ALA A 59 7.44 -0.53 15.04
C ALA A 59 7.84 -0.61 16.53
N GLN A 60 7.02 -1.23 17.36
CA GLN A 60 7.32 -1.46 18.77
C GLN A 60 8.57 -2.33 18.94
N HIS A 61 8.71 -3.39 18.13
CA HIS A 61 9.90 -4.24 18.14
C HIS A 61 11.17 -3.48 17.76
N LEU A 62 11.08 -2.53 16.82
CA LEU A 62 12.20 -1.71 16.38
C LEU A 62 12.49 -0.51 17.31
N GLY A 63 11.55 -0.16 18.20
CA GLY A 63 11.62 1.03 19.04
C GLY A 63 11.34 2.35 18.31
N PHE A 64 11.04 2.30 17.02
CA PHE A 64 10.67 3.45 16.19
C PHE A 64 9.81 3.00 14.98
N PRO A 65 8.96 3.87 14.41
CA PRO A 65 8.19 3.55 13.21
C PRO A 65 9.10 3.55 11.96
N PRO A 66 9.31 2.40 11.28
CA PRO A 66 10.12 2.34 10.07
C PRO A 66 9.46 3.02 8.86
N LYS A 67 10.29 3.28 7.85
CA LYS A 67 9.86 3.50 6.47
C LYS A 67 9.97 2.19 5.69
N TYR A 68 9.20 2.10 4.62
CA TYR A 68 9.17 0.93 3.74
C TYR A 68 9.42 1.36 2.31
N LYS A 69 10.28 0.63 1.59
CA LYS A 69 10.45 0.78 0.16
C LYS A 69 9.30 0.07 -0.56
N ILE A 70 8.74 0.72 -1.57
CA ILE A 70 7.79 0.08 -2.48
C ILE A 70 8.58 -0.76 -3.48
N LYS A 71 8.09 -1.98 -3.74
CA LYS A 71 8.57 -2.84 -4.81
C LYS A 71 7.46 -3.07 -5.82
N VAL A 72 7.81 -3.04 -7.09
CA VAL A 72 6.91 -3.34 -8.21
C VAL A 72 7.48 -4.54 -8.96
N ASP A 73 6.69 -5.62 -9.08
CA ASP A 73 7.09 -6.91 -9.65
C ASP A 73 8.42 -7.44 -9.08
N GLY A 74 8.61 -7.25 -7.77
CA GLY A 74 9.81 -7.66 -7.05
C GLY A 74 11.03 -6.73 -7.22
N LYS A 75 10.95 -5.70 -8.06
CA LYS A 75 12.02 -4.70 -8.24
C LYS A 75 11.84 -3.55 -7.24
N PRO A 76 12.90 -3.16 -6.49
CA PRO A 76 12.83 -2.01 -5.61
C PRO A 76 12.63 -0.74 -6.43
N THR A 77 11.75 0.13 -5.95
CA THR A 77 11.59 1.48 -6.49
C THR A 77 12.36 2.48 -5.63
N GLY A 78 12.62 3.66 -6.16
CA GLY A 78 13.13 4.79 -5.37
C GLY A 78 12.11 5.37 -4.37
N LEU A 79 10.89 4.82 -4.30
CA LEU A 79 9.80 5.36 -3.50
C LEU A 79 9.74 4.72 -2.11
N GLU A 80 9.75 5.56 -1.09
CA GLU A 80 9.53 5.16 0.29
C GLU A 80 8.17 5.64 0.79
N VAL A 81 7.49 4.78 1.55
CA VAL A 81 6.26 5.13 2.27
C VAL A 81 6.50 5.05 3.77
N GLN A 82 6.10 6.09 4.48
CA GLN A 82 6.20 6.11 5.94
C GLN A 82 5.09 5.23 6.55
N GLN A 83 5.40 4.55 7.66
CA GLN A 83 4.40 3.72 8.35
C GLN A 83 3.12 4.48 8.67
N TYR A 84 3.20 5.76 9.05
CA TYR A 84 2.01 6.53 9.39
C TYR A 84 1.02 6.64 8.21
N HIS A 85 1.51 6.71 6.97
CA HIS A 85 0.65 6.70 5.78
C HIS A 85 -0.03 5.34 5.60
N LEU A 86 0.71 4.24 5.85
CA LEU A 86 0.18 2.89 5.76
C LEU A 86 -0.90 2.61 6.81
N ILE A 87 -0.91 3.30 7.95
CA ILE A 87 -1.91 3.09 9.01
C ILE A 87 -3.05 4.11 9.01
N SER A 88 -2.85 5.30 8.42
CA SER A 88 -3.84 6.39 8.41
C SER A 88 -4.76 6.40 7.19
N ASN A 89 -4.42 5.63 6.15
CA ASN A 89 -5.22 5.49 4.94
C ASN A 89 -5.94 4.14 4.93
N SER A 90 -7.20 4.10 4.50
CA SER A 90 -7.96 2.89 4.15
C SER A 90 -7.43 2.24 2.89
N LEU A 91 -7.13 3.09 1.91
CA LEU A 91 -6.70 2.72 0.57
C LEU A 91 -5.53 3.62 0.16
N ILE A 92 -4.52 2.99 -0.41
CA ILE A 92 -3.43 3.66 -1.11
C ILE A 92 -3.42 3.11 -2.53
N ILE A 93 -3.63 3.99 -3.50
CA ILE A 93 -3.57 3.66 -4.91
C ILE A 93 -2.11 3.74 -5.34
N VAL A 94 -1.67 2.73 -6.07
CA VAL A 94 -0.37 2.65 -6.72
C VAL A 94 -0.61 2.70 -8.23
N LYS A 95 -0.12 3.73 -8.90
CA LYS A 95 -0.12 3.83 -10.36
C LYS A 95 1.30 3.69 -10.87
N VAL A 96 1.49 2.75 -11.79
CA VAL A 96 2.76 2.54 -12.49
C VAL A 96 2.55 2.99 -13.93
N ASP A 97 3.33 3.98 -14.36
CA ASP A 97 3.31 4.55 -15.70
C ASP A 97 4.73 4.58 -16.25
N ASP A 98 5.02 3.69 -17.21
CA ASP A 98 6.38 3.37 -17.67
C ASP A 98 7.33 3.07 -16.49
N LYS A 99 8.29 3.95 -16.20
CA LYS A 99 9.23 3.81 -15.08
C LYS A 99 8.80 4.59 -13.84
N LYS A 100 7.69 5.33 -13.86
CA LYS A 100 7.24 6.16 -12.75
C LYS A 100 6.24 5.40 -11.89
N VAL A 101 6.39 5.53 -10.58
CA VAL A 101 5.48 4.97 -9.57
C VAL A 101 4.92 6.12 -8.76
N MET A 102 3.61 6.18 -8.64
CA MET A 102 2.88 7.23 -7.93
C MET A 102 2.01 6.60 -6.84
N LEU A 103 1.96 7.24 -5.67
CA LEU A 103 1.15 6.81 -4.53
C LEU A 103 0.13 7.87 -4.16
N HIS A 104 -1.13 7.46 -4.05
CA HIS A 104 -2.24 8.33 -3.66
C HIS A 104 -2.96 7.74 -2.46
N GLY A 105 -3.09 8.52 -1.38
CA GLY A 105 -3.69 8.07 -0.12
C GLY A 105 -5.13 8.53 0.05
N MET A 106 -6.00 7.61 0.42
CA MET A 106 -7.38 7.87 0.84
C MET A 106 -7.58 7.48 2.30
N LYS A 107 -8.15 8.39 3.09
CA LYS A 107 -8.49 8.14 4.50
C LYS A 107 -9.78 7.36 4.64
N ASP A 108 -9.90 6.58 5.71
CA ASP A 108 -11.10 5.80 6.05
C ASP A 108 -12.39 6.61 5.83
N GLY A 109 -13.30 6.07 5.00
CA GLY A 109 -14.59 6.67 4.68
C GLY A 109 -14.57 7.74 3.60
N ARG A 110 -13.42 8.01 2.97
CA ARG A 110 -13.30 8.91 1.80
C ARG A 110 -13.08 8.18 0.48
N GLU A 111 -12.68 6.91 0.54
CA GLU A 111 -12.53 6.07 -0.63
C GLU A 111 -13.86 5.90 -1.41
N PRO A 112 -13.83 5.88 -2.76
CA PRO A 112 -15.00 5.54 -3.56
C PRO A 112 -15.55 4.18 -3.16
N ARG A 113 -16.87 4.11 -2.93
CA ARG A 113 -17.56 2.91 -2.46
C ARG A 113 -18.81 2.65 -3.28
N LYS A 114 -19.02 1.38 -3.61
CA LYS A 114 -20.20 0.84 -4.28
C LYS A 114 -20.76 -0.27 -3.39
N ASP A 115 -21.95 -0.06 -2.86
CA ASP A 115 -22.55 -0.87 -1.80
C ASP A 115 -21.63 -0.99 -0.57
N ASN A 116 -21.18 -2.21 -0.23
CA ASN A 116 -20.32 -2.49 0.92
C ASN A 116 -18.84 -2.65 0.55
N ASP A 117 -18.47 -2.46 -0.73
CA ASP A 117 -17.10 -2.65 -1.22
C ASP A 117 -16.55 -1.37 -1.87
N LEU A 118 -15.28 -1.40 -2.24
CA LEU A 118 -14.62 -0.34 -3.00
C LEU A 118 -15.20 -0.26 -4.42
N ASP A 119 -15.42 0.97 -4.87
CA ASP A 119 -15.81 1.23 -6.25
C ASP A 119 -14.56 1.27 -7.15
N TRP A 120 -14.11 0.08 -7.53
CA TRP A 120 -12.89 -0.08 -8.31
C TRP A 120 -12.97 0.52 -9.72
N GLU A 121 -14.17 0.60 -10.30
CA GLU A 121 -14.39 1.24 -11.61
C GLU A 121 -14.08 2.74 -11.50
N ASN A 122 -14.69 3.42 -10.53
CA ASN A 122 -14.41 4.83 -10.27
C ASN A 122 -12.94 5.08 -9.87
N ILE A 123 -12.34 4.19 -9.07
CA ILE A 123 -10.91 4.26 -8.69
C ILE A 123 -9.97 4.19 -9.90
N ILE A 124 -10.34 3.49 -10.97
CA ILE A 124 -9.54 3.42 -12.21
C ILE A 124 -9.76 4.67 -13.06
N GLU A 125 -11.01 5.11 -13.18
CA GLU A 125 -11.40 6.20 -14.09
C GLU A 125 -11.01 7.60 -13.60
N ASP A 126 -10.98 7.79 -12.27
CA ASP A 126 -10.63 9.05 -11.63
C ASP A 126 -9.26 8.89 -10.96
N ASP A 127 -8.21 9.28 -11.68
CA ASP A 127 -6.83 9.23 -11.20
C ASP A 127 -6.43 10.45 -10.36
N ASP A 128 -7.41 11.31 -10.03
CA ASP A 128 -7.21 12.59 -9.32
C ASP A 128 -7.50 12.49 -7.81
N TYR A 129 -7.72 11.27 -7.29
CA TYR A 129 -8.03 11.08 -5.88
C TYR A 129 -6.84 11.39 -4.94
N GLY A 130 -7.00 12.44 -4.13
CA GLY A 130 -6.38 12.56 -2.82
C GLY A 130 -4.88 12.93 -2.79
N TRP A 131 -4.32 12.91 -1.57
CA TRP A 131 -3.00 13.45 -1.26
C TRP A 131 -1.91 12.61 -1.94
N ASN A 132 -1.10 13.25 -2.79
CA ASN A 132 0.10 12.64 -3.37
C ASN A 132 1.07 12.29 -2.23
N LEU A 133 1.22 10.99 -1.97
CA LEU A 133 2.11 10.46 -0.93
C LEU A 133 3.56 10.37 -1.40
N GLY A 134 3.79 10.48 -2.71
CA GLY A 134 5.10 10.53 -3.32
C GLY A 134 5.12 9.98 -4.74
N THR A 135 6.19 10.32 -5.46
CA THR A 135 6.52 9.78 -6.78
C THR A 135 7.94 9.23 -6.77
N GLY A 136 8.17 8.12 -7.48
CA GLY A 136 9.48 7.50 -7.59
C GLY A 136 9.67 6.80 -8.94
N THR A 137 10.83 6.20 -9.13
CA THR A 137 11.17 5.47 -10.35
C THR A 137 11.54 4.01 -10.07
N ILE A 138 11.22 3.13 -11.01
CA ILE A 138 11.68 1.72 -11.06
C ILE A 138 13.11 1.66 -11.59
#